data_AF-A0A8B9XWN4-F1
#
_entry.id   AF-A0A8B9XWN4-F1
#
_cell.length_a   1.000
_cell.length_b   1.000
_cell.length_c   1.000
_cell.angle_alpha   90.00
_cell.angle_beta   90.00
_cell.angle_gamma   90.00
#
_symmetry.space_group_name_H-M   'P 1'
#
loop_
_entity.id
_entity.type
_entity.pdbx_description
1 polymer ?
#
loop_
_entity_poly.entity_id
_entity_poly.type
_entity_poly.pdbx_seq_one_letter_code
_entity_poly.pdbx_strand_id
1 'polypeptide(L)'
;MTQFLPPNLLALFAPRDPIPYLPPLEKLPHEKHHNQPYCGIDPRDAPPPTRAETREERMERKRREKIERRQQEVETELKCVRTLTMIPMLRVMPSRLSLWLEW
;
A
#
# COMPACT_ATOMS: atom_id res chain seq x y z
N MET A 1 35.92 11.45 49.74
CA MET A 1 37.25 12.11 49.84
C MET A 1 37.31 13.23 50.88
N THR A 2 36.23 13.64 51.56
CA THR A 2 36.25 14.66 52.64
C THR A 2 35.58 14.18 53.95
N GLN A 3 35.53 12.87 54.17
CA GLN A 3 34.59 12.26 55.11
C GLN A 3 34.95 12.45 56.60
N PHE A 4 36.22 12.61 56.95
CA PHE A 4 36.68 12.72 58.35
C PHE A 4 37.66 13.90 58.52
N LEU A 5 37.18 15.11 58.21
CA LEU A 5 37.92 16.35 58.45
C LEU A 5 37.44 17.02 59.73
N PRO A 6 38.33 17.67 60.49
CA PRO A 6 37.93 18.51 61.62
C PRO A 6 37.04 19.67 61.14
N PRO A 7 36.12 20.16 61.99
CA PRO A 7 35.03 21.06 61.58
C PRO A 7 35.51 22.37 60.92
N ASN A 8 36.66 22.91 61.34
CA ASN A 8 37.27 24.10 60.74
C ASN A 8 37.60 23.91 59.25
N LEU A 9 38.08 22.71 58.88
CA LEU A 9 38.40 22.38 57.50
C LEU A 9 37.17 21.89 56.73
N LEU A 10 36.21 21.25 57.41
CA LEU A 10 34.96 20.79 56.80
C LEU A 10 34.11 21.98 56.31
N ALA A 11 34.14 23.10 57.03
CA ALA A 11 33.41 24.32 56.66
C ALA A 11 33.81 24.90 55.28
N LEU A 12 35.04 24.63 54.84
CA LEU A 12 35.53 25.06 53.52
C LEU A 12 34.81 24.34 52.35
N PHE A 13 34.18 23.20 52.63
CA PHE A 13 33.43 22.41 51.65
C PHE A 13 31.92 22.68 51.73
N ALA A 14 31.50 23.80 52.33
CA ALA A 14 30.12 24.23 52.33
C ALA A 14 29.60 24.38 50.87
N PRO A 15 28.33 24.01 50.61
CA PRO A 15 27.74 24.17 49.30
C PRO A 15 27.69 25.66 48.93
N ARG A 16 27.83 25.93 47.63
CA ARG A 16 27.56 27.26 47.08
C ARG A 16 26.06 27.48 46.95
N ASP A 17 25.68 28.74 46.74
CA ASP A 17 24.32 29.08 46.34
C ASP A 17 23.89 28.26 45.11
N PRO A 18 22.61 27.86 45.03
CA PRO A 18 22.12 27.08 43.92
C PRO A 18 22.27 27.85 42.61
N ILE A 19 22.67 27.14 41.56
CA ILE A 19 22.86 27.73 40.24
C ILE A 19 21.48 28.14 39.68
N PRO A 20 21.34 29.36 39.12
CA PRO A 20 20.12 29.77 38.44
C PRO A 20 19.78 28.81 37.30
N TYR A 21 18.50 28.45 37.18
CA TYR A 21 18.05 27.56 36.13
C TYR A 21 18.27 28.19 34.75
N LEU A 22 18.90 27.43 33.86
CA LEU A 22 18.96 27.71 32.44
C LEU A 22 18.39 26.51 31.68
N PRO A 23 17.54 26.75 30.66
CA PRO A 23 17.02 25.65 29.87
C PRO A 23 18.15 24.92 29.12
N PRO A 24 18.03 23.61 28.88
CA PRO A 24 18.97 22.86 28.05
C PRO A 24 19.12 23.51 26.67
N LEU A 25 20.36 23.65 26.20
CA LEU A 25 20.66 24.23 24.87
C LEU A 25 20.16 23.34 23.73
N GLU A 26 20.28 22.02 23.90
CA GLU A 26 19.87 21.05 22.91
C GLU A 26 18.65 20.27 23.38
N LYS A 27 17.80 19.90 22.42
CA LYS A 27 16.70 18.96 22.64
C LYS A 27 17.25 17.60 23.08
N LEU A 28 16.45 16.83 23.82
CA LEU A 28 16.83 15.47 24.20
C LEU A 28 17.09 14.63 22.94
N PRO A 29 18.00 13.63 22.96
CA PRO A 29 18.39 12.86 21.79
C PRO A 29 17.21 12.29 20.98
N HIS A 30 16.14 11.82 21.65
CA HIS A 30 14.94 11.29 21.00
C HIS A 30 13.98 12.35 20.42
N GLU A 31 14.15 13.62 20.79
CA GLU A 31 13.38 14.77 20.29
C GLU A 31 14.15 15.52 19.20
N LYS A 32 15.41 15.13 18.95
CA LYS A 32 16.21 15.71 17.87
C LYS A 32 15.64 15.25 16.53
N HIS A 33 15.25 16.22 15.71
CA HIS A 33 14.85 15.94 14.34
C HIS A 33 16.10 15.68 13.49
N HIS A 34 16.30 14.43 13.09
CA HIS A 34 17.40 14.06 12.19
C HIS A 34 17.02 14.43 10.75
N ASN A 35 17.44 15.62 10.31
CA ASN A 35 17.21 16.09 8.93
C ASN A 35 17.84 15.16 7.88
N GLN A 36 18.95 14.52 8.25
CA GLN A 36 19.64 13.50 7.46
C GLN A 36 20.01 12.36 8.40
N PRO A 37 19.13 11.37 8.57
CA PRO A 37 19.50 10.18 9.32
C PRO A 37 20.64 9.45 8.59
N TYR A 38 21.50 8.77 9.34
CA TYR A 38 22.50 7.91 8.74
C TYR A 38 21.79 6.87 7.86
N CYS A 39 22.09 6.90 6.55
CA CYS A 39 21.71 5.87 5.61
C CYS A 39 22.90 4.91 5.51
N GLY A 40 22.68 3.63 5.86
CA GLY A 40 23.68 2.62 5.59
C GLY A 40 23.93 2.53 4.08
N ILE A 41 25.19 2.40 3.68
CA ILE A 41 25.52 2.02 2.31
C ILE A 41 25.24 0.52 2.18
N ASP A 42 24.23 0.13 1.39
CA ASP A 42 23.91 -1.26 1.13
C ASP A 42 25.06 -1.94 0.37
N PRO A 43 25.74 -2.95 0.94
CA PRO A 43 26.70 -3.73 0.20
C PRO A 43 25.96 -4.81 -0.59
N ARG A 44 25.91 -4.62 -1.92
CA ARG A 44 25.59 -5.58 -3.00
C ARG A 44 24.11 -5.68 -3.40
N ASP A 45 23.88 -5.34 -4.68
CA ASP A 45 22.93 -5.92 -5.64
C ASP A 45 21.67 -6.59 -5.05
N ALA A 46 20.92 -5.85 -4.24
CA ALA A 46 19.57 -6.25 -3.89
C ALA A 46 18.66 -5.91 -5.08
N PRO A 47 17.83 -6.85 -5.59
CA PRO A 47 16.90 -6.52 -6.65
C PRO A 47 16.03 -5.34 -6.20
N PRO A 48 15.69 -4.40 -7.10
CA PRO A 48 14.95 -3.20 -6.74
C PRO A 48 13.71 -3.62 -5.95
N PRO A 49 13.43 -2.98 -4.80
CA PRO A 49 12.32 -3.36 -3.93
C PRO A 49 11.07 -3.47 -4.81
N THR A 50 10.45 -4.64 -4.83
CA THR A 50 9.25 -4.92 -5.62
C THR A 50 8.26 -3.81 -5.31
N ARG A 51 8.09 -2.88 -6.25
CA ARG A 51 7.21 -1.73 -6.07
C ARG A 51 5.84 -2.29 -5.77
N ALA A 52 5.43 -2.21 -4.51
CA ALA A 52 4.07 -2.53 -4.13
C ALA A 52 3.20 -1.60 -4.96
N GLU A 53 2.32 -2.19 -5.78
CA GLU A 53 1.41 -1.47 -6.68
C GLU A 53 0.87 -0.22 -5.97
N THR A 54 1.05 0.93 -6.61
CA THR A 54 0.50 2.20 -6.09
C THR A 54 -1.02 2.07 -5.98
N ARG A 55 -1.65 2.88 -5.12
CA ARG A 55 -3.12 2.84 -4.91
C ARG A 55 -3.87 2.97 -6.24
N GLU A 56 -3.30 3.72 -7.17
CA GLU A 56 -3.74 3.96 -8.53
C GLU A 56 -3.69 2.68 -9.39
N GLU A 57 -2.59 1.92 -9.37
CA GLU A 57 -2.46 0.65 -10.10
C GLU A 57 -3.45 -0.42 -9.59
N ARG A 58 -3.67 -0.48 -8.27
CA ARG A 58 -4.68 -1.37 -7.68
C ARG A 58 -6.12 -1.02 -8.12
N MET A 59 -6.42 0.27 -8.22
CA MET A 59 -7.72 0.76 -8.69
C MET A 59 -7.91 0.45 -10.18
N GLU A 60 -6.86 0.60 -10.99
CA GLU A 60 -6.92 0.35 -12.42
C GLU A 60 -7.09 -1.16 -12.72
N ARG A 61 -6.39 -2.04 -12.01
CA ARG A 61 -6.59 -3.50 -12.13
C ARG A 61 -8.03 -3.90 -11.82
N LYS A 62 -8.56 -3.45 -10.67
CA LYS A 62 -9.96 -3.70 -10.29
C LYS A 62 -10.96 -3.17 -11.33
N ARG A 63 -10.68 -2.03 -11.94
CA ARG A 63 -11.56 -1.44 -12.97
C ARG A 63 -11.52 -2.26 -14.25
N ARG A 64 -10.35 -2.71 -14.70
CA ARG A 64 -10.19 -3.55 -15.90
C ARG A 64 -10.88 -4.90 -15.72
N GLU A 65 -10.64 -5.60 -14.61
CA GLU A 65 -11.29 -6.87 -14.29
C GLU A 65 -12.82 -6.75 -14.20
N LYS A 66 -13.34 -5.65 -13.65
CA LYS A 66 -14.78 -5.41 -13.55
C LYS A 66 -15.43 -5.20 -14.93
N ILE A 67 -14.74 -4.53 -15.84
CA ILE A 67 -15.21 -4.33 -17.22
C ILE A 67 -15.22 -5.66 -17.96
N GLU A 68 -14.13 -6.43 -17.86
CA GLU A 68 -14.01 -7.73 -18.53
C GLU A 68 -15.03 -8.75 -18.02
N ARG A 69 -15.23 -8.84 -16.70
CA ARG A 69 -16.28 -9.70 -16.12
C ARG A 69 -17.65 -9.30 -16.66
N ARG A 70 -17.96 -8.01 -16.72
CA ARG A 70 -19.25 -7.54 -17.24
C ARG A 70 -19.41 -7.79 -18.74
N GLN A 71 -18.33 -7.72 -19.51
CA GLN A 71 -18.34 -8.09 -20.92
C GLN A 71 -18.61 -9.59 -21.12
N GLN A 72 -17.98 -10.44 -20.31
CA GLN A 72 -18.22 -11.90 -20.34
C GLN A 72 -19.65 -12.24 -19.92
N GLU A 73 -20.19 -11.59 -18.89
CA GLU A 73 -21.60 -11.74 -18.48
C GLU A 73 -22.55 -11.37 -19.62
N VAL A 74 -22.35 -10.20 -20.26
CA VAL A 74 -23.17 -9.79 -21.41
C VAL A 74 -23.02 -10.73 -22.61
N GLU A 75 -21.81 -11.21 -22.90
CA GLU A 75 -21.58 -12.16 -24.00
C GLU A 75 -22.26 -13.52 -23.73
N THR A 76 -22.20 -14.01 -22.49
CA THR A 76 -22.86 -15.26 -22.09
C THR A 76 -24.38 -15.12 -22.10
N GLU A 77 -24.92 -14.00 -21.64
CA GLU A 77 -26.35 -13.67 -21.74
C GLU A 77 -26.79 -13.57 -23.20
N LEU A 78 -26.04 -12.86 -24.05
CA LEU A 78 -26.33 -12.74 -25.48
C LEU A 78 -26.26 -14.09 -26.19
N LYS A 79 -25.27 -14.94 -25.87
CA LYS A 79 -25.17 -16.30 -26.40
C LYS A 79 -26.36 -17.15 -25.95
N CYS A 80 -26.73 -17.09 -24.67
CA CYS A 80 -27.86 -17.83 -24.11
C CYS A 80 -29.19 -17.40 -24.74
N VAL A 81 -29.42 -16.09 -24.86
CA VAL A 81 -30.62 -15.54 -25.52
C VAL A 81 -30.62 -15.92 -27.00
N ARG A 82 -29.49 -15.80 -27.70
CA ARG A 82 -29.38 -16.20 -29.11
C ARG A 82 -29.62 -17.69 -29.31
N THR A 83 -29.11 -18.57 -28.45
CA THR A 83 -29.39 -20.01 -28.56
C THR A 83 -30.84 -20.31 -28.23
N LEU A 84 -31.39 -19.74 -27.15
CA LEU A 84 -32.78 -19.95 -26.73
C LEU A 84 -33.80 -19.34 -27.70
N THR A 85 -33.46 -18.32 -28.47
CA THR A 85 -34.34 -17.70 -29.49
C THR A 85 -34.17 -18.34 -30.88
N MET A 86 -32.97 -18.82 -31.23
CA MET A 86 -32.75 -19.49 -32.51
C MET A 86 -33.20 -20.96 -32.51
N ILE A 87 -33.14 -21.67 -31.37
CA ILE A 87 -33.64 -23.05 -31.25
C ILE A 87 -35.14 -23.18 -31.59
N PRO A 88 -36.04 -22.30 -31.12
CA PRO A 88 -37.44 -22.31 -31.55
C PRO A 88 -37.63 -21.77 -32.97
N MET A 89 -36.83 -20.79 -33.45
CA MET A 89 -36.92 -20.32 -34.84
C MET A 89 -36.55 -21.39 -35.87
N LEU A 90 -35.50 -22.19 -35.63
CA LEU A 90 -35.15 -23.32 -36.51
C LEU A 90 -36.20 -24.43 -36.47
N ARG A 91 -36.94 -24.57 -35.36
CA ARG A 91 -38.00 -25.57 -35.21
C ARG A 91 -39.36 -25.10 -35.77
N VAL A 92 -39.50 -23.80 -36.07
CA VAL A 92 -40.70 -23.14 -36.61
C VAL A 92 -40.45 -22.56 -38.01
N MET A 93 -39.37 -22.94 -38.70
CA MET A 93 -39.24 -22.71 -40.15
C MET A 93 -39.82 -23.91 -40.90
N PRO A 94 -41.03 -23.82 -41.49
CA PRO A 94 -41.59 -24.90 -42.28
C PRO A 94 -40.76 -25.08 -43.55
N SER A 95 -40.37 -26.34 -43.77
CA SER A 95 -39.71 -26.89 -44.94
C SER A 95 -40.52 -26.60 -46.22
N ARG A 96 -40.29 -25.44 -46.84
CA ARG A 96 -40.93 -25.09 -48.12
C ARG A 96 -39.96 -24.56 -49.17
N LEU A 97 -38.70 -24.98 -49.11
CA LEU A 97 -37.67 -24.68 -50.12
C LEU A 97 -36.93 -25.92 -50.64
N SER A 98 -37.48 -27.13 -50.45
CA SER A 98 -36.95 -28.38 -51.00
C SER A 98 -37.74 -28.89 -52.23
N LEU A 99 -38.49 -28.03 -52.92
CA LEU A 99 -39.38 -28.42 -54.04
C LEU A 99 -39.22 -27.55 -55.32
N TRP A 100 -38.07 -26.89 -55.50
CA TRP A 100 -37.81 -26.08 -56.71
C TRP A 100 -36.46 -26.39 -57.40
N LEU A 101 -35.82 -27.53 -57.09
CA LEU A 101 -34.58 -27.95 -57.76
C LEU A 101 -34.64 -29.40 -58.26
N GLU A 102 -35.78 -29.80 -58.80
CA GLU A 102 -35.90 -30.90 -59.76
C GLU A 102 -36.81 -30.41 -60.89
N TRP A 103 -36.27 -29.57 -61.78
CA TRP A 103 -36.65 -29.38 -63.20
C TRP A 103 -35.59 -28.51 -63.89
#